data_AF-A0A7G5Z7R1-F1
#
_entry.id   AF-A0A7G5Z7R1-F1
#
_cell.length_a   1.000
_cell.length_b   1.000
_cell.length_c   1.000
_cell.angle_alpha   90.00
_cell.angle_beta   90.00
_cell.angle_gamma   90.00
#
_symmetry.space_group_name_H-M   'P 1'
#
loop_
_entity.id
_entity.type
_entity.pdbx_description
1 polymer ?
#
loop_
_entity_poly.entity_id
_entity_poly.type
_entity_poly.pdbx_seq_one_letter_code
_entity_poly.pdbx_strand_id
1 'polypeptide(L)'
;MAPTEVFHSETSAKEVAFCLANKNNTTAMERDDGSRVVLLKNGYGGVSLAFSIYPENTGSRIEYRKAFGTVGGIWKQCIGLKDPK
;
A
#
# COMPACT_ATOMS: atom_id res chain seq x y z
N MET A 1 -4.49 1.28 15.30
CA MET A 1 -3.04 1.01 15.28
C MET A 1 -2.36 2.01 14.37
N ALA A 2 -1.30 2.67 14.83
CA ALA A 2 -0.53 3.63 14.04
C ALA A 2 0.13 2.94 12.83
N PRO A 3 0.41 3.66 11.73
CA PRO A 3 1.20 3.12 10.63
C PRO A 3 2.62 2.78 11.11
N THR A 4 3.20 1.72 10.53
CA THR A 4 4.62 1.40 10.69
C THR A 4 5.49 2.43 9.99
N GLU A 5 5.06 2.86 8.80
CA GLU A 5 5.73 3.90 8.01
C GLU A 5 4.70 4.60 7.12
N VAL A 6 5.00 5.83 6.75
CA VAL A 6 4.19 6.62 5.82
C VAL A 6 5.08 7.00 4.64
N PHE A 7 4.55 6.81 3.43
CA PHE A 7 5.20 7.18 2.18
C PHE A 7 4.33 8.20 1.43
N HIS A 8 4.97 9.04 0.63
CA HIS A 8 4.31 9.95 -0.29
C HIS A 8 4.74 9.62 -1.70
N SER A 9 3.82 9.71 -2.66
CA SER A 9 4.07 9.43 -4.06
C SER A 9 3.37 10.46 -4.93
N GLU A 10 4.01 10.86 -6.03
CA GLU A 10 3.37 11.68 -7.08
C GLU A 10 2.29 10.89 -7.86
N THR A 11 2.29 9.56 -7.71
CA THR A 11 1.34 8.65 -8.34
C THR A 11 0.01 8.64 -7.60
N SER A 12 -1.09 8.58 -8.35
CA SER A 12 -2.44 8.60 -7.77
C SER A 12 -2.72 7.38 -6.87
N ALA A 13 -3.62 7.55 -5.90
CA ALA A 13 -4.02 6.45 -5.00
C ALA A 13 -4.51 5.20 -5.76
N LYS A 14 -5.19 5.40 -6.90
CA LYS A 14 -5.69 4.34 -7.78
C LYS A 14 -4.55 3.55 -8.42
N GLU A 15 -3.55 4.24 -8.96
CA GLU A 15 -2.42 3.61 -9.64
C GLU A 15 -1.51 2.87 -8.65
N VAL A 16 -1.25 3.45 -7.46
CA VAL A 16 -0.51 2.77 -6.41
C VAL A 16 -1.25 1.50 -5.95
N ALA A 17 -2.57 1.60 -5.72
CA ALA A 17 -3.38 0.44 -5.33
C ALA A 17 -3.39 -0.64 -6.43
N PHE A 18 -3.50 -0.25 -7.69
CA PHE A 18 -3.43 -1.16 -8.83
C PHE A 18 -2.08 -1.88 -8.91
N CYS A 19 -0.96 -1.15 -8.78
CA CYS A 19 0.37 -1.75 -8.77
C CYS A 19 0.52 -2.75 -7.63
N LEU A 20 0.11 -2.38 -6.41
CA LEU A 20 0.18 -3.25 -5.24
C LEU A 20 -0.66 -4.51 -5.42
N ALA A 21 -1.91 -4.36 -5.88
CA ALA A 21 -2.82 -5.46 -6.16
C ALA A 21 -2.26 -6.41 -7.23
N ASN A 22 -1.86 -5.87 -8.38
CA ASN A 22 -1.39 -6.64 -9.53
C ASN A 22 -0.08 -7.38 -9.24
N LYS A 23 0.94 -6.71 -8.70
CA LYS A 23 2.25 -7.35 -8.43
C LYS A 23 2.23 -8.37 -7.30
N ASN A 24 1.22 -8.33 -6.44
CA ASN A 24 1.10 -9.26 -5.31
C ASN A 24 -0.09 -10.20 -5.41
N ASN A 25 -0.76 -10.26 -6.58
CA ASN A 25 -1.91 -11.12 -6.83
C ASN A 25 -2.99 -11.01 -5.73
N THR A 26 -3.34 -9.77 -5.37
CA THR A 26 -4.37 -9.46 -4.39
C THR A 26 -5.36 -8.46 -4.98
N THR A 27 -6.40 -8.12 -4.23
CA THR A 27 -7.40 -7.12 -4.63
C THR A 27 -7.26 -5.85 -3.80
N ALA A 28 -7.56 -4.71 -4.43
CA ALA A 28 -7.70 -3.45 -3.72
C ALA A 28 -9.17 -3.25 -3.34
N MET A 29 -9.41 -2.88 -2.08
CA MET A 29 -10.72 -2.44 -1.61
C MET A 29 -10.82 -0.93 -1.80
N GLU A 30 -11.88 -0.48 -2.46
CA GLU A 30 -12.19 0.94 -2.61
C GLU A 30 -13.00 1.43 -1.40
N ARG A 31 -12.80 2.69 -1.01
CA ARG A 31 -13.60 3.38 0.00
C ARG A 31 -14.22 4.65 -0.57
N ASP A 32 -15.31 5.09 0.05
CA ASP A 32 -16.10 6.24 -0.42
C ASP A 32 -15.34 7.58 -0.34
N ASP A 33 -14.31 7.66 0.51
CA ASP A 33 -13.42 8.83 0.63
C ASP A 33 -12.33 8.87 -0.47
N GLY A 34 -12.41 7.97 -1.46
CA GLY A 34 -11.42 7.82 -2.52
C GLY A 34 -10.15 7.08 -2.08
N SER A 35 -10.02 6.73 -0.81
CA SER A 35 -8.90 5.92 -0.32
C SER A 35 -9.05 4.46 -0.74
N ARG A 36 -7.91 3.76 -0.73
CA ARG A 36 -7.79 2.38 -1.17
C ARG A 36 -7.10 1.56 -0.08
N VAL A 37 -7.55 0.33 0.12
CA VAL A 37 -6.88 -0.61 1.01
C VAL A 37 -6.37 -1.80 0.23
N VAL A 38 -5.11 -2.16 0.46
CA VAL A 38 -4.53 -3.39 -0.09
C VAL A 38 -3.99 -4.23 1.05
N LEU A 39 -4.39 -5.50 1.09
CA LEU A 39 -3.96 -6.47 2.10
C LEU A 39 -3.08 -7.53 1.44
N LEU A 40 -1.86 -7.68 1.94
CA LEU A 40 -0.93 -8.73 1.54
C LEU A 40 -0.96 -9.85 2.57
N LYS A 41 -1.44 -11.00 2.13
CA LYS A 41 -1.50 -12.21 2.94
C LYS A 41 -0.24 -13.05 2.75
N ASN A 42 0.16 -13.76 3.80
CA ASN A 42 1.17 -14.81 3.69
C ASN A 42 0.58 -16.07 3.03
N GLY A 43 1.42 -17.10 2.82
CA GLY A 43 0.99 -18.37 2.23
C GLY A 43 -0.06 -19.15 3.04
N TYR A 44 -0.34 -18.74 4.27
CA TYR A 44 -1.35 -19.33 5.16
C TYR A 44 -2.64 -18.48 5.26
N GLY A 45 -2.75 -17.41 4.45
CA GLY A 45 -3.92 -16.54 4.41
C GLY A 45 -3.98 -15.44 5.47
N GLY A 46 -3.00 -15.36 6.38
CA GLY A 46 -2.91 -14.30 7.38
C GLY A 46 -2.39 -12.99 6.79
N VAL A 47 -2.98 -11.85 7.16
CA VAL A 47 -2.55 -10.52 6.67
C VAL A 47 -1.22 -10.14 7.33
N SER A 48 -0.16 -10.13 6.53
CA SER A 48 1.18 -9.74 6.98
C SER A 48 1.44 -8.25 6.79
N LEU A 49 0.99 -7.67 5.68
CA LEU A 49 1.09 -6.24 5.39
C LEU A 49 -0.27 -5.66 5.03
N ALA A 50 -0.54 -4.45 5.48
CA ALA A 50 -1.72 -3.68 5.10
C ALA A 50 -1.32 -2.28 4.66
N PHE A 51 -1.92 -1.81 3.56
CA PHE A 51 -1.71 -0.49 3.00
C PHE A 51 -3.04 0.26 3.02
N SER A 52 -3.03 1.46 3.59
CA SER A 52 -4.10 2.44 3.36
C SER A 52 -3.52 3.56 2.50
N ILE A 53 -4.13 3.81 1.35
CA ILE A 53 -3.61 4.72 0.33
C ILE A 53 -4.64 5.83 0.18
N TYR A 54 -4.28 7.04 0.57
CA TYR A 54 -5.16 8.21 0.55
C TYR A 54 -4.78 9.11 -0.62
N PRO A 55 -5.76 9.66 -1.37
CA PRO A 55 -5.48 10.71 -2.34
C PRO A 55 -4.82 11.92 -1.66
N GLU A 56 -3.80 12.50 -2.30
CA GLU A 56 -3.12 13.70 -1.81
C GLU A 56 -2.75 14.60 -3.00
N ASN A 57 -3.54 15.66 -3.25
CA ASN A 57 -3.44 16.49 -4.45
C ASN A 57 -3.47 15.63 -5.73
N THR A 58 -2.40 15.65 -6.53
CA THR A 58 -2.23 14.81 -7.73
C THR A 58 -1.65 13.43 -7.42
N GLY A 59 -1.13 13.23 -6.21
CA GLY A 59 -0.45 12.03 -5.77
C GLY A 59 -1.20 11.25 -4.69
N SER A 60 -0.44 10.60 -3.81
CA SER A 60 -0.99 9.81 -2.72
C SER A 60 -0.10 9.74 -1.48
N ARG A 61 -0.76 9.63 -0.33
CA ARG A 61 -0.17 9.27 0.97
C ARG A 61 -0.44 7.81 1.26
N ILE A 62 0.60 7.02 1.49
CA ILE A 62 0.50 5.59 1.73
C ILE A 62 0.91 5.28 3.16
N GLU A 63 -0.04 4.80 3.95
CA GLU A 63 0.21 4.28 5.29
C GLU A 63 0.46 2.76 5.22
N TYR A 64 1.70 2.37 5.47
CA TYR A 64 2.14 0.98 5.55
C TYR A 64 2.06 0.46 6.98
N ARG A 65 1.50 -0.74 7.16
CA ARG A 65 1.43 -1.45 8.44
C ARG A 65 1.96 -2.86 8.27
N LYS A 66 2.97 -3.19 9.07
CA LYS A 66 3.50 -4.55 9.20
C LYS A 66 2.89 -5.22 10.43
N ALA A 67 2.16 -6.31 10.24
CA ALA A 67 1.60 -7.09 11.33
C ALA A 67 2.61 -8.16 11.78
N PHE A 68 2.93 -9.13 10.92
CA PHE A 68 3.82 -10.24 11.24
C PHE A 68 4.35 -10.94 9.99
N GLY A 69 5.40 -11.75 10.15
CA GLY A 69 5.98 -12.58 9.09
C GLY A 69 6.82 -11.83 8.06
N THR A 70 7.25 -12.56 7.05
CA THR A 70 8.06 -12.07 5.93
C THR A 70 7.21 -12.10 4.66
N VAL A 71 7.10 -10.95 3.99
CA VAL A 71 6.51 -10.81 2.66
C VAL A 71 7.62 -10.33 1.73
N GLY A 72 7.66 -10.86 0.50
CA GLY A 72 8.64 -10.45 -0.51
C GLY A 72 8.60 -8.93 -0.77
N GLY A 73 9.73 -8.37 -1.22
CA GLY A 73 9.89 -6.92 -1.36
C GLY A 73 9.25 -6.28 -2.58
N ILE A 74 8.47 -7.02 -3.39
CA ILE A 74 7.93 -6.55 -4.67
C ILE A 74 7.03 -5.30 -4.53
N TRP A 75 6.29 -5.20 -3.41
CA TRP A 75 5.44 -4.05 -3.09
C TRP A 75 6.19 -2.71 -3.02
N LYS A 76 7.50 -2.74 -2.71
CA LYS A 76 8.33 -1.52 -2.61
C LYS A 76 8.44 -0.78 -3.95
N GLN A 77 8.26 -1.47 -5.07
CA GLN A 77 8.25 -0.86 -6.40
C GLN A 77 7.01 0.01 -6.65
N CYS A 78 5.94 -0.15 -5.86
CA CYS A 78 4.66 0.53 -6.08
C CYS A 78 4.48 1.79 -5.24
N ILE A 79 5.20 1.93 -4.13
CA ILE A 79 5.00 3.01 -3.16
C ILE A 79 5.93 4.21 -3.38
N GLY A 80 6.74 4.20 -4.45
CA GLY A 80 7.49 5.37 -4.92
C GLY A 80 8.58 5.89 -3.98
N LEU A 81 9.42 5.01 -3.40
CA LEU A 81 10.59 5.45 -2.59
C LEU A 81 11.42 6.49 -3.39
N LYS A 82 11.64 7.73 -2.93
CA LYS A 82 12.05 8.18 -1.60
C LYS A 82 11.72 9.67 -1.45
N ASP A 83 11.18 10.10 -0.31
CA ASP A 83 11.24 11.51 0.09
C ASP A 83 12.71 11.85 0.40
N PRO A 84 13.38 12.74 -0.35
CA PRO A 84 14.72 13.18 -0.02
C PRO A 84 14.61 14.10 1.21
N LYS A 85 15.06 13.59 2.36
CA LYS A 85 15.52 14.48 3.44
C LYS A 85 16.62 15.41 2.92
#